data_AF-M8CAF0-F1
#
_entry.id   AF-M8CAF0-F1
#
_cell.length_a   1.000
_cell.length_b   1.000
_cell.length_c   1.000
_cell.angle_alpha   90.00
_cell.angle_beta   90.00
_cell.angle_gamma   90.00
#
_symmetry.space_group_name_H-M   'P 1'
#
loop_
_entity.id
_entity.type
_entity.pdbx_description
1 polymer ?
#
loop_
_entity_poly.entity_id
_entity_poly.type
_entity_poly.pdbx_seq_one_letter_code
_entity_poly.pdbx_strand_id
1 'polypeptide(L)'
;MASSLRHCVLLASLLCAVSVAFTSVSGGGSGLGPITTNGRNYTKVCDPARFAAMGLEMGGFRYCDASLPYAERVRDLVGRLTLEEKDIDGAGPGPGADPFARPIKVSSCCKHYAAYDVDAWLTADRLTFDARVEERDMIETFERPFEMCVRDGDASCVMCSYNRINGVPACANARLLSETVRGEWQLHGYIVSDCDSVRVMVRDAKWLGYNGVEATAAAMKAGLDLDCGMAVPAYAARRGMVLIKNDHGRLPLDTNKVHSLSLVGLLQHINATDVMLGDYRGKPCRVVTPYDAIRKVVSATSAHVCDDGACGAAADVKTVDATIVIAGLNMSVEKEGNDREDLLLPWNQTNWINAVAEASPYPIILVIISAGGVDVSFAQNNPKIGAILWAGYPGEEGGTAIADVLFGKYNPGGRLPLTWYKNEYISKIPMTSMALRPVADKGYPGRTYKFYGGPEVLYPFGHGLSYSNLSYASDTTGASVTARVAAWESCKQLTRKLGTAPLACPAVNVAGHGCQEEVSFSLTVANRGSRDGTHVVLVYTVPPAEVDDAPLKQLVAFRRVFVPAGAAVQVPFTLNVCKAFAIVEETAYTVVPSGVSTVLVGDEALSFSFPVKIELAV
;
A
#
# COMPACT_ATOMS: atom_id res chain seq x y z
N MET A 1 10.09 29.27 20.28
CA MET A 1 9.66 29.91 19.01
C MET A 1 10.85 30.39 18.17
N ALA A 2 11.61 31.43 18.56
CA ALA A 2 12.66 32.03 17.70
C ALA A 2 13.81 31.10 17.23
N SER A 3 14.04 29.96 17.88
CA SER A 3 15.01 28.93 17.47
C SER A 3 14.51 28.01 16.34
N SER A 4 13.20 27.81 16.19
CA SER A 4 12.62 26.87 15.22
C SER A 4 12.67 27.45 13.80
N LEU A 5 12.21 28.71 13.62
CA LEU A 5 12.26 29.42 12.33
C LEU A 5 13.67 29.46 11.72
N ARG A 6 14.73 29.47 12.54
CA ARG A 6 16.13 29.46 12.05
C ARG A 6 16.55 28.14 11.40
N HIS A 7 15.85 27.04 11.66
CA HIS A 7 16.12 25.73 11.05
C HIS A 7 15.37 25.55 9.73
N CYS A 8 14.09 25.93 9.64
CA CYS A 8 13.29 25.76 8.42
C CYS A 8 13.87 26.53 7.21
N VAL A 9 14.30 27.80 7.42
CA VAL A 9 14.91 28.63 6.37
C VAL A 9 16.24 28.03 5.84
N LEU A 10 16.94 27.24 6.65
CA LEU A 10 18.21 26.61 6.27
C LEU A 10 18.02 25.51 5.22
N LEU A 11 16.99 24.66 5.36
CA LEU A 11 16.76 23.53 4.45
C LEU A 11 16.31 23.98 3.05
N ALA A 12 15.39 24.94 2.95
CA ALA A 12 14.94 25.47 1.66
C ALA A 12 16.11 26.06 0.85
N SER A 13 17.00 26.79 1.54
CA SER A 13 18.20 27.41 0.95
C SER A 13 19.24 26.41 0.43
N LEU A 14 19.20 25.15 0.88
CA LEU A 14 20.09 24.07 0.43
C LEU A 14 19.53 23.29 -0.77
N LEU A 15 18.20 23.20 -0.90
CA LEU A 15 17.54 22.45 -1.98
C LEU A 15 17.52 23.20 -3.31
N CYS A 16 17.30 24.52 -3.31
CA CYS A 16 17.23 25.32 -4.56
C CYS A 16 18.55 25.37 -5.37
N ALA A 17 19.69 25.02 -4.77
CA ALA A 17 21.01 25.14 -5.42
C ALA A 17 21.37 23.97 -6.35
N VAL A 18 20.52 22.94 -6.48
CA VAL A 18 20.82 21.70 -7.24
C VAL A 18 20.31 21.74 -8.69
N SER A 19 19.45 22.71 -9.03
CA SER A 19 18.56 22.61 -10.21
C SER A 19 19.01 23.35 -11.48
N VAL A 20 20.24 23.87 -11.58
CA VAL A 20 20.72 24.59 -12.77
C VAL A 20 22.19 24.28 -13.11
N ALA A 21 22.44 23.28 -13.97
CA ALA A 21 23.56 23.21 -14.93
C ALA A 21 23.58 21.87 -15.70
N PHE A 22 22.80 21.74 -16.77
CA PHE A 22 22.97 20.66 -17.76
C PHE A 22 23.09 21.24 -19.19
N THR A 23 24.31 21.64 -19.53
CA THR A 23 24.74 21.87 -20.92
C THR A 23 26.10 21.19 -21.14
N SER A 24 26.27 20.56 -22.30
CA SER A 24 27.37 19.64 -22.56
C SER A 24 28.62 20.36 -23.10
N VAL A 25 29.75 20.25 -22.38
CA VAL A 25 31.09 20.54 -22.93
C VAL A 25 32.08 19.49 -22.41
N SER A 26 32.92 18.97 -23.31
CA SER A 26 34.01 18.04 -22.99
C SER A 26 35.27 18.79 -22.55
N GLY A 27 35.78 18.52 -21.35
CA GLY A 27 37.07 19.04 -20.89
C GLY A 27 37.39 18.62 -19.46
N GLY A 28 38.62 18.18 -19.19
CA GLY A 28 39.06 17.81 -17.85
C GLY A 28 39.47 19.03 -17.02
N GLY A 29 38.84 19.23 -15.86
CA GLY A 29 39.21 20.28 -14.91
C GLY A 29 38.49 20.11 -13.58
N SER A 30 39.24 20.02 -12.48
CA SER A 30 38.68 19.81 -11.15
C SER A 30 38.35 21.14 -10.45
N GLY A 31 37.06 21.48 -10.35
CA GLY A 31 36.60 22.59 -9.53
C GLY A 31 35.23 23.14 -9.94
N LEU A 32 34.21 22.89 -9.12
CA LEU A 32 32.99 23.69 -9.16
C LEU A 32 33.31 25.11 -8.67
N GLY A 33 32.75 26.12 -9.33
CA GLY A 33 33.01 27.53 -9.00
C GLY A 33 32.48 27.95 -7.62
N PRO A 34 32.88 29.13 -7.12
CA PRO A 34 32.42 29.64 -5.82
C PRO A 34 30.91 29.83 -5.80
N ILE A 35 30.28 29.47 -4.69
CA ILE A 35 28.84 29.56 -4.48
C ILE A 35 28.48 30.99 -4.06
N THR A 36 27.79 31.71 -4.95
CA THR A 36 27.22 33.04 -4.69
C THR A 36 25.93 32.93 -3.87
N THR A 37 25.87 33.57 -2.70
CA THR A 37 24.59 33.89 -2.04
C THR A 37 24.65 35.27 -1.39
N ASN A 38 23.60 36.07 -1.55
CA ASN A 38 23.46 37.44 -1.02
C ASN A 38 24.69 38.34 -1.30
N GLY A 39 25.18 38.31 -2.55
CA GLY A 39 26.33 39.10 -3.00
C GLY A 39 27.70 38.66 -2.45
N ARG A 40 27.79 37.51 -1.77
CA ARG A 40 29.02 36.97 -1.21
C ARG A 40 29.39 35.64 -1.86
N ASN A 41 30.67 35.48 -2.19
CA ASN A 41 31.25 34.24 -2.70
C ASN A 41 31.71 33.35 -1.54
N TYR A 42 31.27 32.09 -1.54
CA TYR A 42 31.71 31.06 -0.59
C TYR A 42 32.37 29.89 -1.31
N THR A 43 33.34 29.26 -0.66
CA THR A 43 34.23 28.29 -1.31
C THR A 43 33.58 26.92 -1.53
N LYS A 44 32.55 26.58 -0.73
CA LYS A 44 31.88 25.28 -0.71
C LYS A 44 30.54 25.36 0.03
N VAL A 45 29.73 24.29 -0.05
CA VAL A 45 28.45 24.20 0.68
C VAL A 45 28.66 24.29 2.19
N CYS A 46 29.64 23.55 2.70
CA CYS A 46 30.06 23.52 4.11
C CYS A 46 31.18 24.52 4.41
N ASP A 47 30.97 25.81 4.09
CA ASP A 47 31.92 26.89 4.37
C ASP A 47 31.57 27.56 5.72
N PRO A 48 32.41 27.49 6.77
CA PRO A 48 32.08 28.06 8.07
C PRO A 48 31.79 29.57 8.02
N ALA A 49 32.45 30.32 7.13
CA ALA A 49 32.25 31.77 7.01
C ALA A 49 30.84 32.12 6.50
N ARG A 50 30.14 31.20 5.84
CA ARG A 50 28.75 31.36 5.38
C ARG A 50 27.74 31.34 6.52
N PHE A 51 28.03 30.62 7.61
CA PHE A 51 27.07 30.36 8.68
C PHE A 51 27.49 30.91 10.06
N ALA A 52 28.73 31.38 10.21
CA ALA A 52 29.22 32.02 11.43
C ALA A 52 28.33 33.19 11.91
N ALA A 53 27.82 34.01 10.99
CA ALA A 53 26.90 35.11 11.29
C ALA A 53 25.52 34.66 11.82
N MET A 54 25.19 33.37 11.70
CA MET A 54 23.97 32.77 12.25
C MET A 54 24.19 32.08 13.60
N GLY A 55 25.44 31.96 14.06
CA GLY A 55 25.82 31.25 15.28
C GLY A 55 25.95 29.73 15.12
N LEU A 56 26.16 29.24 13.90
CA LEU A 56 26.22 27.79 13.60
C LEU A 56 27.67 27.32 13.41
N GLU A 57 28.12 26.40 14.28
CA GLU A 57 29.41 25.73 14.12
C GLU A 57 29.29 24.57 13.11
N MET A 58 29.73 24.81 11.88
CA MET A 58 29.68 23.81 10.80
C MET A 58 30.48 22.52 11.08
N GLY A 59 31.41 22.56 12.05
CA GLY A 59 32.14 21.37 12.51
C GLY A 59 31.28 20.37 13.28
N GLY A 60 30.15 20.79 13.86
CA GLY A 60 29.21 19.90 14.55
C GLY A 60 28.28 19.10 13.62
N PHE A 61 28.25 19.42 12.32
CA PHE A 61 27.38 18.76 11.34
C PHE A 61 28.13 17.62 10.65
N ARG A 62 27.77 16.37 10.95
CA ARG A 62 28.43 15.17 10.38
C ARG A 62 28.24 15.05 8.85
N TYR A 63 27.24 15.71 8.26
CA TYR A 63 27.16 15.93 6.80
C TYR A 63 28.37 16.70 6.23
N CYS A 64 28.94 17.62 7.00
CA CYS A 64 30.04 18.50 6.59
C CYS A 64 31.44 17.97 6.93
N ASP A 65 31.55 16.88 7.68
CA ASP A 65 32.83 16.18 7.90
C ASP A 65 33.28 15.50 6.60
N ALA A 66 34.22 16.14 5.91
CA ALA A 66 34.73 15.67 4.63
C ALA A 66 35.46 14.30 4.70
N SER A 67 35.87 13.84 5.90
CA SER A 67 36.55 12.55 6.08
C SER A 67 35.61 11.35 5.91
N LEU A 68 34.31 11.54 6.12
CA LEU A 68 33.32 10.46 6.06
C LEU A 68 32.86 10.16 4.63
N PRO A 69 32.52 8.90 4.30
CA PRO A 69 31.94 8.53 3.01
C PRO A 69 30.64 9.31 2.74
N TYR A 70 30.42 9.73 1.48
CA TYR A 70 29.25 10.51 1.09
C TYR A 70 27.91 9.88 1.53
N ALA A 71 27.81 8.55 1.45
CA ALA A 71 26.64 7.77 1.88
C ALA A 71 26.43 7.69 3.42
N GLU A 72 27.40 8.12 4.23
CA GLU A 72 27.19 8.38 5.66
C GLU A 72 26.79 9.83 5.92
N ARG A 73 27.43 10.78 5.21
CA ARG A 73 27.13 12.21 5.32
C ARG A 73 25.66 12.50 4.97
N VAL A 74 25.17 11.92 3.88
CA VAL A 74 23.73 11.97 3.50
C VAL A 74 22.84 11.22 4.49
N ARG A 75 23.34 10.15 5.14
CA ARG A 75 22.57 9.38 6.13
C ARG A 75 22.35 10.16 7.43
N ASP A 76 23.32 10.98 7.84
CA ASP A 76 23.15 11.93 8.96
C ASP A 76 22.08 12.98 8.64
N LEU A 77 22.09 13.52 7.42
CA LEU A 77 21.10 14.50 6.96
C LEU A 77 19.67 13.94 6.89
N VAL A 78 19.51 12.70 6.38
CA VAL A 78 18.19 12.05 6.24
C VAL A 78 17.70 11.40 7.54
N GLY A 79 18.63 10.87 8.35
CA GLY A 79 18.32 10.14 9.59
C GLY A 79 17.94 11.03 10.77
N ARG A 80 18.23 12.33 10.69
CA ARG A 80 17.78 13.32 11.70
C ARG A 80 16.33 13.77 11.52
N LEU A 81 15.73 13.56 10.35
CA LEU A 81 14.35 13.97 10.07
C LEU A 81 13.34 13.04 10.77
N THR A 82 12.51 13.59 11.66
CA THR A 82 11.32 12.91 12.24
C THR A 82 10.21 12.71 11.19
N LEU A 83 9.00 12.30 11.59
CA LEU A 83 7.83 12.35 10.71
C LEU A 83 7.30 13.79 10.60
N GLU A 84 7.24 14.52 11.71
CA GLU A 84 6.83 15.94 11.81
C GLU A 84 7.83 16.91 11.13
N GLU A 85 9.05 16.48 10.81
CA GLU A 85 10.01 17.26 9.99
C GLU A 85 10.01 16.86 8.51
N LYS A 86 9.22 15.84 8.12
CA LYS A 86 8.90 15.55 6.72
C LYS A 86 7.60 16.24 6.30
N ASP A 87 6.72 16.44 7.27
CA ASP A 87 5.58 17.34 7.22
C ASP A 87 6.05 18.79 7.43
N ILE A 88 6.42 19.47 6.34
CA ILE A 88 6.88 20.88 6.43
C ILE A 88 5.65 21.77 6.56
N ASP A 89 5.21 21.89 7.82
CA ASP A 89 4.30 22.87 8.44
C ASP A 89 3.21 22.20 9.30
N GLY A 90 3.65 21.55 10.38
CA GLY A 90 2.83 21.22 11.57
C GLY A 90 2.24 22.45 12.31
N ALA A 91 2.19 23.60 11.64
CA ALA A 91 1.33 24.73 11.90
C ALA A 91 0.61 25.06 10.59
N GLY A 92 -0.49 24.34 10.34
CA GLY A 92 -1.43 24.69 9.27
C GLY A 92 -1.91 26.15 9.41
N PRO A 93 -2.47 26.74 8.33
CA PRO A 93 -2.77 28.17 8.26
C PRO A 93 -3.47 28.68 9.52
N GLY A 94 -2.75 29.51 10.29
CA GLY A 94 -3.26 30.06 11.55
C GLY A 94 -4.57 30.83 11.31
N PRO A 95 -5.50 30.90 12.30
CA PRO A 95 -6.88 31.31 12.06
C PRO A 95 -7.04 32.60 11.23
N GLY A 96 -7.48 32.44 9.97
CA GLY A 96 -7.63 33.53 9.00
C GLY A 96 -6.56 33.62 7.90
N ALA A 97 -5.56 32.72 7.87
CA ALA A 97 -4.65 32.58 6.74
C ALA A 97 -5.28 31.74 5.60
N ASP A 98 -4.90 32.05 4.36
CA ASP A 98 -5.44 31.43 3.14
C ASP A 98 -4.96 29.97 2.98
N PRO A 99 -5.85 28.95 2.93
CA PRO A 99 -5.46 27.56 2.74
C PRO A 99 -4.85 27.27 1.36
N PHE A 100 -5.09 28.11 0.35
CA PHE A 100 -4.46 27.97 -0.97
C PHE A 100 -3.03 28.53 -1.02
N ALA A 101 -2.58 29.24 0.02
CA ALA A 101 -1.26 29.89 0.07
C ALA A 101 -0.11 28.99 0.60
N ARG A 102 -0.36 27.71 0.86
CA ARG A 102 0.63 26.77 1.43
C ARG A 102 1.81 26.46 0.48
N PRO A 103 3.07 26.37 0.97
CA PRO A 103 4.24 26.14 0.13
C PRO A 103 4.40 24.66 -0.28
N ILE A 104 3.82 24.27 -1.42
CA ILE A 104 3.91 22.91 -1.96
C ILE A 104 5.34 22.58 -2.42
N LYS A 105 5.91 21.49 -1.88
CA LYS A 105 7.26 20.99 -2.23
C LYS A 105 7.29 20.22 -3.56
N VAL A 106 6.29 19.35 -3.78
CA VAL A 106 5.96 18.63 -5.02
C VAL A 106 4.45 18.36 -4.97
N SER A 107 3.73 18.56 -6.08
CA SER A 107 2.29 18.26 -6.13
C SER A 107 2.05 16.75 -6.07
N SER A 108 1.18 16.29 -5.16
CA SER A 108 0.72 14.91 -5.07
C SER A 108 -0.68 14.80 -5.69
N CYS A 109 -0.88 13.82 -6.58
CA CYS A 109 -2.19 13.58 -7.19
C CYS A 109 -2.70 12.17 -6.89
N CYS A 110 -3.87 12.06 -6.26
CA CYS A 110 -4.53 10.77 -6.01
C CYS A 110 -5.38 10.34 -7.21
N LYS A 111 -5.20 9.08 -7.64
CA LYS A 111 -5.79 8.54 -8.87
C LYS A 111 -6.19 7.06 -8.73
N HIS A 112 -7.17 6.55 -9.48
CA HIS A 112 -8.03 7.24 -10.44
C HIS A 112 -9.46 7.37 -9.86
N TYR A 113 -9.96 8.59 -9.76
CA TYR A 113 -11.22 8.91 -9.08
C TYR A 113 -12.40 8.83 -10.07
N ALA A 114 -13.31 7.85 -10.00
CA ALA A 114 -13.47 6.79 -8.99
C ALA A 114 -13.95 5.47 -9.62
N ALA A 115 -14.08 4.43 -8.79
CA ALA A 115 -14.59 3.12 -9.18
C ALA A 115 -13.88 2.54 -10.43
N TYR A 116 -12.56 2.72 -10.49
CA TYR A 116 -11.67 2.26 -11.55
C TYR A 116 -10.82 1.09 -11.04
N ASP A 117 -11.22 -0.15 -11.36
CA ASP A 117 -10.54 -1.39 -10.96
C ASP A 117 -10.55 -2.48 -12.07
N VAL A 118 -10.84 -2.10 -13.32
CA VAL A 118 -10.86 -2.96 -14.52
C VAL A 118 -10.20 -2.22 -15.68
N ASP A 119 -9.23 -2.86 -16.34
CA ASP A 119 -8.48 -2.29 -17.47
C ASP A 119 -8.97 -2.82 -18.84
N ALA A 120 -9.11 -4.15 -18.98
CA ALA A 120 -9.42 -4.83 -20.24
C ALA A 120 -10.10 -6.22 -20.07
N TRP A 121 -10.86 -6.43 -18.98
CA TRP A 121 -11.47 -7.73 -18.67
C TRP A 121 -12.47 -8.22 -19.74
N LEU A 122 -12.04 -9.19 -20.56
CA LEU A 122 -12.79 -9.88 -21.62
C LEU A 122 -13.40 -8.95 -22.69
N THR A 123 -14.56 -8.36 -22.40
CA THR A 123 -15.29 -7.42 -23.29
C THR A 123 -15.53 -6.06 -22.64
N ALA A 124 -15.08 -5.85 -21.40
CA ALA A 124 -15.09 -4.57 -20.73
C ALA A 124 -13.75 -3.85 -20.96
N ASP A 125 -13.80 -2.79 -21.76
CA ASP A 125 -12.68 -1.87 -21.97
C ASP A 125 -12.82 -0.65 -21.05
N ARG A 126 -11.74 -0.31 -20.33
CA ARG A 126 -11.63 0.84 -19.42
C ARG A 126 -12.10 2.20 -19.95
N LEU A 127 -11.94 2.46 -21.25
CA LEU A 127 -12.29 3.74 -21.87
C LEU A 127 -13.80 3.88 -22.08
N THR A 128 -14.53 2.76 -22.01
CA THR A 128 -15.97 2.70 -22.29
C THR A 128 -16.79 2.06 -21.17
N PHE A 129 -16.16 1.38 -20.21
CA PHE A 129 -16.81 0.71 -19.09
C PHE A 129 -17.70 1.65 -18.28
N ASP A 130 -18.78 1.09 -17.73
CA ASP A 130 -19.82 1.81 -17.01
C ASP A 130 -20.03 1.13 -15.65
N ALA A 131 -19.22 1.55 -14.68
CA ALA A 131 -19.24 1.03 -13.32
C ALA A 131 -20.61 1.29 -12.68
N ARG A 132 -21.39 0.23 -12.50
CA ARG A 132 -22.69 0.27 -11.81
C ARG A 132 -22.49 -0.02 -10.34
N VAL A 133 -22.36 1.05 -9.56
CA VAL A 133 -22.01 1.02 -8.13
C VAL A 133 -23.16 1.60 -7.31
N GLU A 134 -23.50 0.94 -6.21
CA GLU A 134 -24.41 1.48 -5.21
C GLU A 134 -23.72 2.57 -4.37
N GLU A 135 -24.46 3.62 -3.99
CA GLU A 135 -23.90 4.77 -3.23
C GLU A 135 -23.27 4.33 -1.89
N ARG A 136 -23.82 3.28 -1.28
CA ARG A 136 -23.26 2.61 -0.10
C ARG A 136 -21.84 2.07 -0.33
N ASP A 137 -21.62 1.32 -1.41
CA ASP A 137 -20.30 0.75 -1.71
C ASP A 137 -19.32 1.81 -2.23
N MET A 138 -19.81 2.87 -2.89
CA MET A 138 -19.02 4.07 -3.19
C MET A 138 -18.43 4.67 -1.91
N ILE A 139 -19.27 5.08 -0.96
CA ILE A 139 -18.84 5.73 0.29
C ILE A 139 -17.99 4.78 1.16
N GLU A 140 -18.40 3.50 1.32
CA GLU A 140 -17.72 2.58 2.24
C GLU A 140 -16.37 2.07 1.73
N THR A 141 -16.08 2.17 0.42
CA THR A 141 -14.89 1.54 -0.17
C THR A 141 -14.26 2.29 -1.33
N PHE A 142 -15.00 2.68 -2.38
CA PHE A 142 -14.37 3.26 -3.59
C PHE A 142 -13.93 4.72 -3.40
N GLU A 143 -14.63 5.50 -2.58
CA GLU A 143 -14.33 6.90 -2.32
C GLU A 143 -13.42 7.11 -1.10
N ARG A 144 -13.55 6.28 -0.07
CA ARG A 144 -12.84 6.43 1.22
C ARG A 144 -11.31 6.64 1.11
N PRO A 145 -10.56 5.98 0.19
CA PRO A 145 -9.14 6.26 0.01
C PRO A 145 -8.85 7.66 -0.53
N PHE A 146 -9.74 8.21 -1.35
CA PHE A 146 -9.64 9.57 -1.90
C PHE A 146 -10.06 10.61 -0.87
N GLU A 147 -11.11 10.34 -0.08
CA GLU A 147 -11.48 11.16 1.07
C GLU A 147 -10.29 11.32 2.02
N MET A 148 -9.64 10.21 2.40
CA MET A 148 -8.45 10.24 3.26
C MET A 148 -7.28 10.97 2.59
N CYS A 149 -7.08 10.82 1.28
CA CYS A 149 -6.04 11.54 0.55
C CYS A 149 -6.25 13.07 0.54
N VAL A 150 -7.49 13.53 0.44
CA VAL A 150 -7.83 14.97 0.45
C VAL A 150 -7.88 15.51 1.88
N ARG A 151 -8.65 14.90 2.78
CA ARG A 151 -8.89 15.40 4.16
C ARG A 151 -7.75 15.14 5.13
N ASP A 152 -7.26 13.89 5.21
CA ASP A 152 -6.21 13.50 6.17
C ASP A 152 -4.79 13.68 5.57
N GLY A 153 -4.67 13.75 4.23
CA GLY A 153 -3.39 13.86 3.50
C GLY A 153 -3.11 15.20 2.81
N ASP A 154 -4.07 16.14 2.79
CA ASP A 154 -4.00 17.47 2.15
C ASP A 154 -3.37 17.43 0.73
N ALA A 155 -3.77 16.44 -0.08
CA ALA A 155 -3.25 16.30 -1.44
C ALA A 155 -3.64 17.50 -2.32
N SER A 156 -2.70 17.99 -3.12
CA SER A 156 -2.90 19.15 -4.00
C SER A 156 -3.63 18.81 -5.30
N CYS A 157 -3.90 17.54 -5.58
CA CYS A 157 -4.51 17.08 -6.82
C CYS A 157 -5.35 15.80 -6.68
N VAL A 158 -6.43 15.72 -7.46
CA VAL A 158 -7.19 14.48 -7.72
C VAL A 158 -7.30 14.29 -9.23
N MET A 159 -7.03 13.06 -9.71
CA MET A 159 -7.13 12.71 -11.13
C MET A 159 -8.36 11.84 -11.37
N CYS A 160 -9.28 12.31 -12.21
CA CYS A 160 -10.51 11.60 -12.54
C CYS A 160 -10.29 10.49 -13.59
N SER A 161 -11.03 9.40 -13.48
CA SER A 161 -10.85 8.18 -14.29
C SER A 161 -11.56 8.22 -15.65
N TYR A 162 -11.16 7.31 -16.56
CA TYR A 162 -11.77 7.14 -17.89
C TYR A 162 -13.23 6.66 -17.84
N ASN A 163 -13.55 5.79 -16.88
CA ASN A 163 -14.81 5.05 -16.88
C ASN A 163 -16.02 5.96 -16.61
N ARG A 164 -17.18 5.46 -17.02
CA ARG A 164 -18.46 5.96 -16.53
C ARG A 164 -18.75 5.36 -15.16
N ILE A 165 -19.47 6.13 -14.34
CA ILE A 165 -20.01 5.72 -13.05
C ILE A 165 -21.51 6.00 -13.14
N ASN A 166 -22.32 4.94 -13.07
CA ASN A 166 -23.78 4.99 -13.22
C ASN A 166 -24.29 5.73 -14.48
N GLY A 167 -23.51 5.70 -15.57
CA GLY A 167 -23.81 6.31 -16.88
C GLY A 167 -23.12 7.65 -17.18
N VAL A 168 -22.44 8.26 -16.20
CA VAL A 168 -21.76 9.56 -16.35
C VAL A 168 -20.24 9.37 -16.28
N PRO A 169 -19.43 9.86 -17.25
CA PRO A 169 -17.97 9.81 -17.18
C PRO A 169 -17.45 10.48 -15.90
N ALA A 170 -16.49 9.88 -15.20
CA ALA A 170 -16.03 10.42 -13.92
C ALA A 170 -15.53 11.87 -14.04
N CYS A 171 -14.76 12.17 -15.11
CA CYS A 171 -14.30 13.53 -15.42
C CYS A 171 -15.40 14.56 -15.81
N ALA A 172 -16.67 14.14 -15.93
CA ALA A 172 -17.81 15.02 -16.17
C ALA A 172 -18.91 14.87 -15.09
N ASN A 173 -18.62 14.21 -13.98
CA ASN A 173 -19.58 13.96 -12.91
C ASN A 173 -19.53 15.06 -11.83
N ALA A 174 -20.45 16.03 -11.91
CA ALA A 174 -20.48 17.18 -11.01
C ALA A 174 -20.69 16.82 -9.53
N ARG A 175 -21.43 15.73 -9.24
CA ARG A 175 -21.61 15.22 -7.87
C ARG A 175 -20.27 14.81 -7.28
N LEU A 176 -19.47 14.03 -8.02
CA LEU A 176 -18.17 13.57 -7.54
C LEU A 176 -17.13 14.70 -7.47
N LEU A 177 -17.05 15.55 -8.50
CA LEU A 177 -15.97 16.54 -8.61
C LEU A 177 -16.24 17.84 -7.86
N SER A 178 -17.41 18.47 -8.06
CA SER A 178 -17.74 19.76 -7.42
C SER A 178 -18.38 19.59 -6.05
N GLU A 179 -19.31 18.66 -5.87
CA GLU A 179 -19.97 18.48 -4.57
C GLU A 179 -19.11 17.67 -3.60
N THR A 180 -18.67 16.46 -3.96
CA THR A 180 -17.89 15.59 -3.06
C THR A 180 -16.46 16.09 -2.87
N VAL A 181 -15.62 16.11 -3.92
CA VAL A 181 -14.18 16.45 -3.77
C VAL A 181 -13.94 17.91 -3.33
N ARG A 182 -14.65 18.89 -3.91
CA ARG A 182 -14.49 20.30 -3.51
C ARG A 182 -15.41 20.71 -2.35
N GLY A 183 -16.69 20.35 -2.38
CA GLY A 183 -17.67 20.77 -1.37
C GLY A 183 -17.54 20.02 -0.05
N GLU A 184 -17.63 18.69 -0.07
CA GLU A 184 -17.63 17.88 1.15
C GLU A 184 -16.20 17.66 1.68
N TRP A 185 -15.22 17.40 0.82
CA TRP A 185 -13.85 17.09 1.21
C TRP A 185 -12.92 18.30 1.25
N GLN A 186 -13.33 19.46 0.73
CA GLN A 186 -12.59 20.73 0.77
C GLN A 186 -11.18 20.64 0.15
N LEU A 187 -11.09 20.13 -1.10
CA LEU A 187 -9.81 20.07 -1.83
C LEU A 187 -9.15 21.45 -2.02
N HIS A 188 -8.06 21.69 -1.28
CA HIS A 188 -7.15 22.84 -1.45
C HIS A 188 -6.18 22.60 -2.63
N GLY A 189 -6.73 22.45 -3.83
CA GLY A 189 -5.99 21.97 -5.00
C GLY A 189 -6.80 21.90 -6.29
N TYR A 190 -6.28 21.17 -7.27
CA TYR A 190 -6.83 21.08 -8.62
C TYR A 190 -7.29 19.67 -9.01
N ILE A 191 -8.19 19.59 -10.00
CA ILE A 191 -8.68 18.32 -10.55
C ILE A 191 -8.18 18.19 -11.99
N VAL A 192 -7.59 17.04 -12.34
CA VAL A 192 -7.00 16.73 -13.66
C VAL A 192 -7.64 15.49 -14.27
N SER A 193 -7.66 15.39 -15.60
CA SER A 193 -8.10 14.16 -16.29
C SER A 193 -7.03 13.06 -16.22
N ASP A 194 -7.42 11.80 -16.33
CA ASP A 194 -6.50 10.78 -16.84
C ASP A 194 -6.25 10.99 -18.35
N CYS A 195 -5.19 10.41 -18.89
CA CYS A 195 -4.48 10.91 -20.08
C CYS A 195 -4.86 10.12 -21.36
N ASP A 196 -5.93 10.42 -22.10
CA ASP A 196 -6.69 11.68 -22.22
C ASP A 196 -8.19 11.33 -22.22
N SER A 197 -8.83 11.58 -21.07
CA SER A 197 -10.20 11.16 -20.77
C SER A 197 -11.24 12.07 -21.42
N VAL A 198 -10.89 13.31 -21.78
CA VAL A 198 -11.82 14.24 -22.42
C VAL A 198 -12.05 13.83 -23.88
N ARG A 199 -11.00 13.38 -24.59
CA ARG A 199 -11.11 12.73 -25.90
C ARG A 199 -11.87 11.40 -25.83
N VAL A 200 -11.66 10.61 -24.79
CA VAL A 200 -12.34 9.32 -24.58
C VAL A 200 -13.86 9.48 -24.52
N MET A 201 -14.36 10.52 -23.82
CA MET A 201 -15.79 10.85 -23.82
C MET A 201 -16.38 11.03 -25.23
N VAL A 202 -15.60 11.61 -26.17
CA VAL A 202 -16.04 11.95 -27.53
C VAL A 202 -15.88 10.78 -28.50
N ARG A 203 -14.70 10.16 -28.54
CA ARG A 203 -14.32 9.18 -29.58
C ARG A 203 -14.82 7.77 -29.26
N ASP A 204 -14.64 7.38 -28.00
CA ASP A 204 -14.66 5.98 -27.60
C ASP A 204 -15.97 5.69 -26.86
N ALA A 205 -16.24 6.41 -25.76
CA ALA A 205 -17.50 6.32 -25.01
C ALA A 205 -18.68 7.01 -25.70
N LYS A 206 -18.42 7.96 -26.62
CA LYS A 206 -19.41 8.73 -27.43
C LYS A 206 -20.54 9.33 -26.59
N TRP A 207 -20.20 9.80 -25.39
CA TRP A 207 -21.14 10.20 -24.36
C TRP A 207 -22.02 11.36 -24.85
N LEU A 208 -23.34 11.15 -24.80
CA LEU A 208 -24.38 12.07 -25.28
C LEU A 208 -24.23 12.52 -26.75
N GLY A 209 -23.38 11.86 -27.54
CA GLY A 209 -23.04 12.27 -28.91
C GLY A 209 -22.21 13.56 -28.99
N TYR A 210 -21.63 14.02 -27.88
CA TYR A 210 -20.94 15.31 -27.78
C TYR A 210 -19.70 15.40 -28.66
N ASN A 211 -19.49 16.57 -29.25
CA ASN A 211 -18.23 16.95 -29.88
C ASN A 211 -17.20 17.44 -28.84
N GLY A 212 -15.95 17.66 -29.27
CA GLY A 212 -14.84 18.07 -28.38
C GLY A 212 -15.12 19.32 -27.55
N VAL A 213 -15.83 20.32 -28.09
CA VAL A 213 -16.16 21.55 -27.34
C VAL A 213 -17.21 21.27 -26.27
N GLU A 214 -18.19 20.41 -26.57
CA GLU A 214 -19.28 20.05 -25.65
C GLU A 214 -18.78 19.18 -24.50
N ALA A 215 -17.92 18.19 -24.79
CA ALA A 215 -17.30 17.33 -23.78
C ALA A 215 -16.37 18.13 -22.84
N THR A 216 -15.50 19.00 -23.36
CA THR A 216 -14.68 19.90 -22.54
C THR A 216 -15.54 20.84 -21.70
N ALA A 217 -16.58 21.45 -22.28
CA ALA A 217 -17.48 22.33 -21.54
C ALA A 217 -18.28 21.61 -20.45
N ALA A 218 -18.59 20.31 -20.63
CA ALA A 218 -19.22 19.50 -19.59
C ALA A 218 -18.24 19.18 -18.44
N ALA A 219 -17.00 18.77 -18.75
CA ALA A 219 -15.98 18.49 -17.75
C ALA A 219 -15.61 19.73 -16.91
N MET A 220 -15.38 20.88 -17.56
CA MET A 220 -15.11 22.14 -16.85
C MET A 220 -16.27 22.56 -15.94
N LYS A 221 -17.53 22.36 -16.36
CA LYS A 221 -18.72 22.62 -15.52
C LYS A 221 -18.87 21.63 -14.36
N ALA A 222 -18.38 20.39 -14.52
CA ALA A 222 -18.35 19.41 -13.45
C ALA A 222 -17.29 19.73 -12.39
N GLY A 223 -16.26 20.50 -12.74
CA GLY A 223 -15.20 20.95 -11.82
C GLY A 223 -13.79 20.52 -12.22
N LEU A 224 -13.57 20.04 -13.45
CA LEU A 224 -12.25 19.72 -13.99
C LEU A 224 -11.45 21.01 -14.32
N ASP A 225 -10.21 21.11 -13.84
CA ASP A 225 -9.33 22.27 -14.12
C ASP A 225 -8.37 22.02 -15.29
N LEU A 226 -7.83 20.80 -15.39
CA LEU A 226 -6.71 20.46 -16.26
C LEU A 226 -6.95 19.17 -17.06
N ASP A 227 -6.35 19.10 -18.25
CA ASP A 227 -6.35 17.92 -19.12
C ASP A 227 -4.92 17.35 -19.26
N CYS A 228 -4.75 16.02 -19.17
CA CYS A 228 -3.44 15.41 -18.93
C CYS A 228 -2.55 15.19 -20.18
N GLY A 229 -1.28 15.61 -20.05
CA GLY A 229 -0.12 15.06 -20.77
C GLY A 229 0.98 14.58 -19.80
N MET A 230 1.82 13.63 -20.21
CA MET A 230 2.69 12.83 -19.32
C MET A 230 3.91 13.55 -18.69
N ALA A 231 4.18 13.31 -17.39
CA ALA A 231 5.49 12.80 -16.86
C ALA A 231 5.51 12.59 -15.32
N VAL A 232 5.45 11.37 -14.73
CA VAL A 232 6.50 10.40 -14.21
C VAL A 232 7.36 10.80 -12.95
N PRO A 233 7.92 9.84 -12.12
CA PRO A 233 7.83 9.85 -10.64
C PRO A 233 9.21 9.59 -9.94
N ALA A 234 9.48 8.89 -8.81
CA ALA A 234 8.79 8.10 -7.74
C ALA A 234 9.73 7.93 -6.49
N TYR A 235 9.24 7.50 -5.31
CA TYR A 235 10.09 6.89 -4.26
C TYR A 235 9.36 5.97 -3.23
N ALA A 236 9.45 4.64 -3.37
CA ALA A 236 9.32 3.64 -2.29
C ALA A 236 9.69 2.22 -2.79
N ALA A 237 10.43 1.42 -2.01
CA ALA A 237 10.72 0.01 -2.38
C ALA A 237 11.06 -0.96 -1.21
N ARG A 238 11.66 -0.49 -0.10
CA ARG A 238 12.35 -1.38 0.88
C ARG A 238 11.54 -1.81 2.11
N ARG A 239 10.20 -1.78 2.06
CA ARG A 239 9.33 -2.04 3.24
C ARG A 239 8.15 -3.02 3.01
N GLY A 240 8.01 -3.57 1.80
CA GLY A 240 6.81 -4.30 1.36
C GLY A 240 6.86 -5.84 1.39
N MET A 241 8.04 -6.47 1.39
CA MET A 241 8.18 -7.93 1.20
C MET A 241 7.47 -8.78 2.27
N VAL A 242 6.77 -9.84 1.83
CA VAL A 242 5.95 -10.71 2.70
C VAL A 242 6.41 -12.17 2.58
N LEU A 243 6.78 -12.76 3.71
CA LEU A 243 7.02 -14.20 3.82
C LEU A 243 5.66 -14.91 4.01
N ILE A 244 5.34 -15.86 3.14
CA ILE A 244 4.01 -16.51 3.09
C ILE A 244 4.02 -17.88 3.79
N LYS A 245 5.12 -18.63 3.66
CA LYS A 245 5.30 -19.98 4.25
C LYS A 245 6.76 -20.20 4.67
N ASN A 246 7.01 -20.91 5.78
CA ASN A 246 8.35 -21.26 6.27
C ASN A 246 8.34 -22.49 7.20
N ASP A 247 8.14 -23.68 6.63
CA ASP A 247 8.05 -24.93 7.39
C ASP A 247 9.40 -25.31 7.99
N HIS A 248 9.38 -25.84 9.22
CA HIS A 248 10.55 -26.30 9.98
C HIS A 248 11.73 -25.31 10.08
N GLY A 249 11.49 -24.01 9.81
CA GLY A 249 12.55 -23.00 9.77
C GLY A 249 13.50 -23.13 8.58
N ARG A 250 13.03 -23.61 7.41
CA ARG A 250 13.85 -23.78 6.19
C ARG A 250 14.53 -22.48 5.74
N LEU A 251 13.91 -21.33 6.02
CA LEU A 251 14.52 -20.00 5.95
C LEU A 251 14.74 -19.41 7.36
N PRO A 252 15.83 -18.65 7.56
CA PRO A 252 16.86 -18.31 6.57
C PRO A 252 17.90 -19.43 6.35
N LEU A 253 18.54 -19.42 5.18
CA LEU A 253 19.61 -20.36 4.84
C LEU A 253 20.85 -20.12 5.72
N ASP A 254 21.33 -21.17 6.39
CA ASP A 254 22.55 -21.16 7.19
C ASP A 254 23.79 -21.23 6.28
N THR A 255 24.50 -20.11 6.12
CA THR A 255 25.70 -19.99 5.28
C THR A 255 26.89 -20.81 5.78
N ASN A 256 26.81 -21.42 6.98
CA ASN A 256 27.81 -22.36 7.49
C ASN A 256 27.52 -23.82 7.09
N LYS A 257 26.37 -24.07 6.43
CA LYS A 257 25.92 -25.41 6.00
C LYS A 257 25.53 -25.48 4.52
N VAL A 258 25.21 -24.35 3.89
CA VAL A 258 24.92 -24.25 2.46
C VAL A 258 26.19 -23.77 1.75
N HIS A 259 26.86 -24.68 1.06
CA HIS A 259 28.09 -24.41 0.32
C HIS A 259 27.88 -24.43 -1.20
N SER A 260 26.79 -25.06 -1.64
CA SER A 260 26.37 -25.22 -3.03
C SER A 260 24.87 -24.90 -3.19
N LEU A 261 24.49 -24.33 -4.34
CA LEU A 261 23.10 -23.89 -4.57
C LEU A 261 22.70 -24.02 -6.05
N SER A 262 21.46 -24.43 -6.30
CA SER A 262 20.82 -24.37 -7.62
C SER A 262 19.72 -23.32 -7.63
N LEU A 263 19.86 -22.33 -8.50
CA LEU A 263 18.88 -21.27 -8.75
C LEU A 263 18.12 -21.60 -10.05
N VAL A 264 16.82 -21.82 -9.96
CA VAL A 264 16.00 -22.41 -11.04
C VAL A 264 14.81 -21.51 -11.37
N GLY A 265 14.40 -21.44 -12.64
CA GLY A 265 13.29 -20.61 -13.10
C GLY A 265 13.47 -20.03 -14.49
N LEU A 266 12.54 -19.17 -14.93
CA LEU A 266 12.64 -18.51 -16.23
C LEU A 266 13.78 -17.48 -16.23
N LEU A 267 14.45 -17.29 -17.38
CA LEU A 267 15.57 -16.34 -17.50
C LEU A 267 15.20 -14.91 -17.07
N GLN A 268 13.98 -14.48 -17.40
CA GLN A 268 13.41 -13.17 -17.03
C GLN A 268 13.21 -12.98 -15.52
N HIS A 269 13.21 -14.07 -14.73
CA HIS A 269 13.04 -14.06 -13.27
C HIS A 269 14.36 -14.34 -12.54
N ILE A 270 15.23 -15.23 -13.04
CA ILE A 270 16.58 -15.46 -12.50
C ILE A 270 17.48 -14.23 -12.69
N ASN A 271 17.54 -13.73 -13.93
CA ASN A 271 18.38 -12.60 -14.33
C ASN A 271 17.50 -11.34 -14.53
N ALA A 272 16.52 -11.15 -13.65
CA ALA A 272 15.49 -10.14 -13.77
C ALA A 272 16.08 -8.72 -13.73
N THR A 273 16.14 -8.05 -14.88
CA THR A 273 16.56 -6.65 -15.03
C THR A 273 15.39 -5.70 -15.22
N ASP A 274 14.44 -6.05 -16.09
CA ASP A 274 13.24 -5.26 -16.38
C ASP A 274 12.04 -5.67 -15.51
N VAL A 275 11.79 -6.98 -15.38
CA VAL A 275 10.63 -7.54 -14.64
C VAL A 275 10.54 -7.00 -13.20
N MET A 276 11.65 -6.88 -12.47
CA MET A 276 11.62 -6.37 -11.09
C MET A 276 11.15 -4.92 -10.97
N LEU A 277 11.19 -4.15 -12.05
CA LEU A 277 10.88 -2.71 -12.03
C LEU A 277 9.38 -2.42 -12.14
N GLY A 278 8.55 -3.41 -12.50
CA GLY A 278 7.11 -3.23 -12.73
C GLY A 278 6.82 -2.33 -13.93
N ASP A 279 5.73 -1.57 -13.83
CA ASP A 279 5.29 -0.56 -14.82
C ASP A 279 5.58 0.88 -14.33
N TYR A 280 5.25 1.91 -15.12
CA TYR A 280 5.34 3.35 -14.74
C TYR A 280 6.74 3.84 -14.30
N ARG A 281 7.78 3.15 -14.77
CA ARG A 281 9.19 3.30 -14.36
C ARG A 281 10.06 4.05 -15.38
N GLY A 282 10.92 4.94 -14.88
CA GLY A 282 12.06 5.46 -15.62
C GLY A 282 13.22 4.46 -15.71
N LYS A 283 14.24 4.75 -16.53
CA LYS A 283 15.42 3.89 -16.68
C LYS A 283 16.39 4.06 -15.49
N PRO A 284 16.63 3.04 -14.64
CA PRO A 284 17.52 3.15 -13.50
C PRO A 284 19.01 3.19 -13.90
N CYS A 285 19.86 3.70 -13.01
CA CYS A 285 21.31 3.78 -13.24
C CYS A 285 22.00 2.40 -13.15
N ARG A 286 21.41 1.45 -12.42
CA ARG A 286 21.83 0.05 -12.33
C ARG A 286 20.63 -0.83 -11.94
N VAL A 287 20.73 -2.14 -12.14
CA VAL A 287 19.83 -3.12 -11.52
C VAL A 287 20.69 -4.26 -10.96
N VAL A 288 20.36 -4.76 -9.77
CA VAL A 288 21.02 -5.93 -9.16
C VAL A 288 20.08 -7.13 -9.25
N THR A 289 20.36 -8.06 -10.17
CA THR A 289 19.50 -9.23 -10.41
C THR A 289 19.57 -10.24 -9.24
N PRO A 290 18.56 -11.11 -9.07
CA PRO A 290 18.58 -12.15 -8.03
C PRO A 290 19.81 -13.06 -8.13
N TYR A 291 20.17 -13.50 -9.35
CA TYR A 291 21.40 -14.26 -9.58
C TYR A 291 22.65 -13.51 -9.11
N ASP A 292 22.81 -12.24 -9.48
CA ASP A 292 23.96 -11.43 -9.10
C ASP A 292 24.04 -11.10 -7.61
N ALA A 293 22.94 -11.17 -6.87
CA ALA A 293 22.94 -11.04 -5.43
C ALA A 293 23.24 -12.38 -4.71
N ILE A 294 22.58 -13.46 -5.14
CA ILE A 294 22.71 -14.79 -4.53
C ILE A 294 24.13 -15.35 -4.72
N ARG A 295 24.71 -15.23 -5.94
CA ARG A 295 26.07 -15.72 -6.25
C ARG A 295 27.19 -14.99 -5.49
N LYS A 296 26.91 -13.83 -4.89
CA LYS A 296 27.85 -13.09 -4.01
C LYS A 296 27.83 -13.61 -2.57
N VAL A 297 26.82 -14.39 -2.18
CA VAL A 297 26.72 -15.04 -0.86
C VAL A 297 27.18 -16.50 -0.94
N VAL A 298 26.74 -17.24 -1.96
CA VAL A 298 27.19 -18.62 -2.24
C VAL A 298 27.85 -18.64 -3.62
N SER A 299 29.18 -18.70 -3.67
CA SER A 299 29.94 -18.62 -4.91
C SER A 299 29.73 -19.81 -5.85
N ALA A 300 29.46 -21.00 -5.30
CA ALA A 300 29.04 -22.18 -6.04
C ALA A 300 27.50 -22.20 -6.27
N THR A 301 26.97 -21.11 -6.83
CA THR A 301 25.59 -21.04 -7.32
C THR A 301 25.55 -21.40 -8.80
N SER A 302 24.84 -22.48 -9.14
CA SER A 302 24.46 -22.78 -10.53
C SER A 302 23.12 -22.13 -10.88
N ALA A 303 22.92 -21.77 -12.15
CA ALA A 303 21.70 -21.16 -12.65
C ALA A 303 21.10 -22.00 -13.78
N HIS A 304 19.86 -22.45 -13.59
CA HIS A 304 19.14 -23.36 -14.49
C HIS A 304 17.92 -22.66 -15.06
N VAL A 305 18.02 -22.25 -16.33
CA VAL A 305 16.91 -21.63 -17.05
C VAL A 305 15.90 -22.70 -17.46
N CYS A 306 14.64 -22.50 -17.09
CA CYS A 306 13.49 -23.21 -17.64
C CYS A 306 12.89 -22.42 -18.83
N ASP A 307 12.21 -23.11 -19.75
CA ASP A 307 11.51 -22.55 -20.90
C ASP A 307 10.06 -23.08 -21.02
N ASP A 308 9.37 -22.74 -22.12
CA ASP A 308 7.94 -23.04 -22.36
C ASP A 308 7.64 -24.53 -22.59
N GLY A 309 7.81 -25.32 -21.52
CA GLY A 309 7.48 -26.74 -21.48
C GLY A 309 8.43 -27.58 -20.63
N ALA A 310 9.70 -27.15 -20.49
CA ALA A 310 10.74 -27.97 -19.88
C ALA A 310 11.61 -27.21 -18.88
N CYS A 311 12.26 -27.97 -17.99
CA CYS A 311 13.41 -27.47 -17.25
C CYS A 311 14.44 -28.60 -17.08
N GLY A 312 15.60 -28.45 -17.72
CA GLY A 312 16.67 -29.46 -17.70
C GLY A 312 17.32 -29.70 -16.34
N ALA A 313 17.01 -28.86 -15.35
CA ALA A 313 17.61 -28.83 -14.02
C ALA A 313 17.59 -30.18 -13.27
N ALA A 314 16.62 -31.07 -13.56
CA ALA A 314 16.32 -32.29 -12.77
C ALA A 314 17.46 -33.33 -12.62
N ALA A 315 18.58 -33.16 -13.34
CA ALA A 315 19.83 -33.88 -13.06
C ALA A 315 20.66 -33.21 -11.95
N ASP A 316 20.85 -31.90 -12.03
CA ASP A 316 21.80 -31.13 -11.21
C ASP A 316 21.22 -30.64 -9.87
N VAL A 317 19.89 -30.56 -9.71
CA VAL A 317 19.28 -30.22 -8.40
C VAL A 317 19.56 -31.29 -7.33
N LYS A 318 20.06 -32.48 -7.71
CA LYS A 318 20.26 -33.64 -6.84
C LYS A 318 21.53 -33.57 -5.99
N THR A 319 22.43 -32.64 -6.28
CA THR A 319 23.79 -32.61 -5.69
C THR A 319 24.08 -31.36 -4.86
N VAL A 320 23.08 -30.49 -4.63
CA VAL A 320 23.24 -29.20 -3.94
C VAL A 320 22.56 -29.13 -2.57
N ASP A 321 23.08 -28.28 -1.68
CA ASP A 321 22.59 -28.10 -0.30
C ASP A 321 21.27 -27.31 -0.24
N ALA A 322 21.01 -26.48 -1.27
CA ALA A 322 19.80 -25.67 -1.37
C ALA A 322 19.33 -25.47 -2.82
N THR A 323 18.01 -25.37 -2.95
CA THR A 323 17.31 -25.12 -4.21
C THR A 323 16.43 -23.90 -4.02
N ILE A 324 16.67 -22.87 -4.82
CA ILE A 324 15.81 -21.68 -4.89
C ILE A 324 15.15 -21.68 -6.26
N VAL A 325 13.82 -21.62 -6.27
CA VAL A 325 13.03 -21.42 -7.48
C VAL A 325 12.54 -19.97 -7.49
N ILE A 326 12.75 -19.26 -8.60
CA ILE A 326 12.13 -17.94 -8.84
C ILE A 326 11.13 -18.09 -9.99
N ALA A 327 9.88 -17.74 -9.71
CA ALA A 327 8.74 -17.84 -10.61
C ALA A 327 7.87 -16.58 -10.49
N GLY A 328 6.86 -16.45 -11.35
CA GLY A 328 5.87 -15.38 -11.26
C GLY A 328 5.42 -14.84 -12.60
N LEU A 329 5.12 -13.54 -12.61
CA LEU A 329 4.47 -12.81 -13.70
C LEU A 329 5.41 -11.75 -14.31
N ASN A 330 4.93 -11.02 -15.32
CA ASN A 330 5.62 -9.90 -15.94
C ASN A 330 4.60 -8.91 -16.58
N MET A 331 5.11 -7.88 -17.24
CA MET A 331 4.32 -6.84 -17.93
C MET A 331 3.67 -7.28 -19.26
N SER A 332 3.73 -8.56 -19.63
CA SER A 332 2.90 -9.15 -20.70
C SER A 332 1.72 -9.97 -20.14
N VAL A 333 1.50 -9.93 -18.82
CA VAL A 333 0.44 -10.67 -18.13
C VAL A 333 -0.38 -9.76 -17.21
N GLU A 334 0.27 -8.82 -16.50
CA GLU A 334 -0.41 -7.81 -15.68
C GLU A 334 0.24 -6.44 -15.89
N LYS A 335 -0.52 -5.47 -16.41
CA LYS A 335 -0.09 -4.07 -16.63
C LYS A 335 -1.31 -3.19 -17.00
N GLU A 336 -1.08 -1.90 -17.22
CA GLU A 336 -2.07 -1.02 -17.83
C GLU A 336 -2.54 -1.54 -19.21
N GLY A 337 -3.87 -1.51 -19.44
CA GLY A 337 -4.54 -1.99 -20.64
C GLY A 337 -4.51 -3.51 -20.82
N ASN A 338 -4.19 -4.29 -19.78
CA ASN A 338 -4.10 -5.75 -19.85
C ASN A 338 -4.39 -6.41 -18.49
N ASP A 339 -5.67 -6.65 -18.22
CA ASP A 339 -6.08 -7.54 -17.13
C ASP A 339 -5.60 -8.98 -17.37
N ARG A 340 -5.51 -9.75 -16.29
CA ARG A 340 -5.39 -11.21 -16.36
C ARG A 340 -6.77 -11.84 -16.47
N GLU A 341 -6.91 -12.90 -17.25
CA GLU A 341 -8.12 -13.74 -17.25
C GLU A 341 -8.12 -14.80 -16.13
N ASP A 342 -6.95 -15.14 -15.59
CA ASP A 342 -6.77 -16.14 -14.52
C ASP A 342 -5.80 -15.70 -13.40
N LEU A 343 -5.78 -16.44 -12.28
CA LEU A 343 -4.85 -16.25 -11.17
C LEU A 343 -3.66 -17.23 -11.19
N LEU A 344 -3.51 -18.06 -12.23
CA LEU A 344 -2.51 -19.13 -12.30
C LEU A 344 -1.10 -18.57 -12.59
N LEU A 345 -0.09 -19.45 -12.54
CA LEU A 345 1.22 -19.17 -13.10
C LEU A 345 1.24 -19.57 -14.59
N PRO A 346 1.45 -18.64 -15.54
CA PRO A 346 1.58 -18.94 -16.97
C PRO A 346 2.90 -19.67 -17.30
N TRP A 347 3.16 -19.97 -18.58
CA TRP A 347 4.39 -20.61 -19.07
C TRP A 347 4.69 -21.97 -18.42
N ASN A 348 3.64 -22.78 -18.20
CA ASN A 348 3.70 -24.12 -17.61
C ASN A 348 4.37 -24.20 -16.22
N GLN A 349 4.52 -23.06 -15.53
CA GLN A 349 5.38 -22.92 -14.35
C GLN A 349 5.04 -23.91 -13.23
N THR A 350 3.76 -24.06 -12.88
CA THR A 350 3.31 -25.02 -11.84
C THR A 350 3.86 -26.44 -12.06
N ASN A 351 3.92 -26.90 -13.30
CA ASN A 351 4.38 -28.26 -13.61
C ASN A 351 5.90 -28.39 -13.49
N TRP A 352 6.69 -27.43 -13.99
CA TRP A 352 8.15 -27.51 -13.82
C TRP A 352 8.60 -27.20 -12.38
N ILE A 353 7.88 -26.34 -11.63
CA ILE A 353 8.12 -26.11 -10.19
C ILE A 353 7.94 -27.42 -9.42
N ASN A 354 6.85 -28.16 -9.67
CA ASN A 354 6.61 -29.46 -9.04
C ASN A 354 7.69 -30.49 -9.44
N ALA A 355 8.09 -30.55 -10.72
CA ALA A 355 9.16 -31.45 -11.16
C ALA A 355 10.52 -31.14 -10.49
N VAL A 356 10.86 -29.86 -10.29
CA VAL A 356 12.05 -29.43 -9.56
C VAL A 356 11.94 -29.75 -8.07
N ALA A 357 10.76 -29.56 -7.47
CA ALA A 357 10.49 -29.90 -6.07
C ALA A 357 10.63 -31.42 -5.81
N GLU A 358 10.15 -32.27 -6.73
CA GLU A 358 10.32 -33.72 -6.64
C GLU A 358 11.76 -34.18 -6.88
N ALA A 359 12.46 -33.58 -7.86
CA ALA A 359 13.87 -33.90 -8.14
C ALA A 359 14.85 -33.43 -7.04
N SER A 360 14.49 -32.40 -6.27
CA SER A 360 15.31 -31.84 -5.20
C SER A 360 15.38 -32.78 -3.97
N PRO A 361 16.57 -33.02 -3.38
CA PRO A 361 16.74 -33.90 -2.22
C PRO A 361 16.22 -33.24 -0.92
N TYR A 362 16.18 -31.91 -0.89
CA TYR A 362 15.65 -31.11 0.21
C TYR A 362 14.47 -30.25 -0.24
N PRO A 363 13.56 -29.85 0.68
CA PRO A 363 12.48 -28.92 0.35
C PRO A 363 13.03 -27.60 -0.22
N ILE A 364 12.43 -27.21 -1.34
CA ILE A 364 12.81 -26.01 -2.11
C ILE A 364 12.26 -24.74 -1.47
N ILE A 365 12.85 -23.61 -1.86
CA ILE A 365 12.35 -22.27 -1.52
C ILE A 365 11.76 -21.65 -2.80
N LEU A 366 10.49 -21.26 -2.77
CA LEU A 366 9.80 -20.63 -3.89
C LEU A 366 9.72 -19.11 -3.68
N VAL A 367 10.24 -18.34 -4.63
CA VAL A 367 10.15 -16.88 -4.67
C VAL A 367 9.20 -16.47 -5.80
N ILE A 368 8.15 -15.73 -5.47
CA ILE A 368 7.15 -15.21 -6.42
C ILE A 368 7.39 -13.71 -6.67
N ILE A 369 7.57 -13.35 -7.94
CA ILE A 369 7.65 -11.97 -8.42
C ILE A 369 6.37 -11.64 -9.20
N SER A 370 5.50 -10.80 -8.62
CA SER A 370 4.22 -10.37 -9.18
C SER A 370 3.69 -9.15 -8.43
N ALA A 371 2.83 -8.34 -9.05
CA ALA A 371 2.01 -7.34 -8.35
C ALA A 371 0.74 -7.98 -7.78
N GLY A 372 0.01 -8.73 -8.62
CA GLY A 372 -1.19 -9.44 -8.21
C GLY A 372 -0.90 -10.68 -7.35
N GLY A 373 -1.94 -11.11 -6.62
CA GLY A 373 -1.95 -12.44 -6.01
C GLY A 373 -2.00 -13.55 -7.07
N VAL A 374 -1.45 -14.72 -6.73
CA VAL A 374 -1.31 -15.87 -7.63
C VAL A 374 -1.75 -17.13 -6.91
N ASP A 375 -2.48 -18.02 -7.59
CA ASP A 375 -2.88 -19.31 -7.05
C ASP A 375 -1.66 -20.24 -6.95
N VAL A 376 -1.11 -20.31 -5.74
CA VAL A 376 -0.04 -21.24 -5.34
C VAL A 376 -0.56 -22.34 -4.41
N SER A 377 -1.84 -22.72 -4.53
CA SER A 377 -2.48 -23.81 -3.76
C SER A 377 -1.69 -25.13 -3.87
N PHE A 378 -1.14 -25.43 -5.05
CA PHE A 378 -0.26 -26.59 -5.29
C PHE A 378 0.98 -26.61 -4.37
N ALA A 379 1.44 -25.45 -3.88
CA ALA A 379 2.62 -25.30 -3.03
C ALA A 379 2.29 -25.17 -1.53
N GLN A 380 1.05 -24.78 -1.18
CA GLN A 380 0.65 -24.53 0.20
C GLN A 380 0.90 -25.76 1.09
N ASN A 381 0.38 -26.91 0.70
CA ASN A 381 0.46 -28.16 1.47
C ASN A 381 1.53 -29.15 0.96
N ASN A 382 2.37 -28.75 0.00
CA ASN A 382 3.40 -29.62 -0.56
C ASN A 382 4.66 -29.64 0.36
N PRO A 383 5.07 -30.80 0.92
CA PRO A 383 6.23 -30.89 1.80
C PRO A 383 7.57 -30.73 1.08
N LYS A 384 7.61 -30.87 -0.26
CA LYS A 384 8.79 -30.53 -1.07
C LYS A 384 8.96 -29.02 -1.26
N ILE A 385 7.98 -28.18 -0.90
CA ILE A 385 8.07 -26.71 -0.97
C ILE A 385 8.02 -26.15 0.45
N GLY A 386 9.20 -25.99 1.05
CA GLY A 386 9.37 -25.66 2.47
C GLY A 386 9.18 -24.17 2.79
N ALA A 387 9.35 -23.27 1.81
CA ALA A 387 9.10 -21.84 2.02
C ALA A 387 8.56 -21.15 0.76
N ILE A 388 7.75 -20.11 0.97
CA ILE A 388 7.21 -19.24 -0.08
C ILE A 388 7.45 -17.78 0.33
N LEU A 389 8.14 -17.02 -0.53
CA LEU A 389 8.43 -15.59 -0.38
C LEU A 389 7.79 -14.82 -1.53
N TRP A 390 6.95 -13.83 -1.24
CA TRP A 390 6.44 -12.89 -2.25
C TRP A 390 7.24 -11.57 -2.21
N ALA A 391 7.82 -11.22 -3.36
CA ALA A 391 8.73 -10.10 -3.51
C ALA A 391 8.07 -8.82 -4.03
N GLY A 392 6.82 -8.88 -4.51
CA GLY A 392 6.22 -7.81 -5.31
C GLY A 392 6.92 -7.66 -6.66
N TYR A 393 6.96 -6.43 -7.19
CA TYR A 393 8.00 -5.97 -8.11
C TYR A 393 9.02 -5.12 -7.31
N PRO A 394 10.19 -5.68 -6.92
CA PRO A 394 11.02 -5.10 -5.85
C PRO A 394 12.00 -3.99 -6.26
N GLY A 395 11.96 -3.53 -7.51
CA GLY A 395 12.76 -2.40 -8.03
C GLY A 395 14.24 -2.72 -8.30
N GLU A 396 15.04 -1.67 -8.53
CA GLU A 396 16.44 -1.75 -8.98
C GLU A 396 17.39 -2.53 -8.04
N GLU A 397 17.10 -2.58 -6.74
CA GLU A 397 17.87 -3.35 -5.73
C GLU A 397 17.18 -4.68 -5.36
N GLY A 398 16.25 -5.14 -6.19
CA GLY A 398 15.37 -6.26 -5.88
C GLY A 398 16.11 -7.56 -5.59
N GLY A 399 17.15 -7.90 -6.36
CA GLY A 399 17.99 -9.06 -6.08
C GLY A 399 18.71 -8.97 -4.74
N THR A 400 19.24 -7.78 -4.40
CA THR A 400 19.88 -7.51 -3.10
C THR A 400 18.90 -7.79 -1.96
N ALA A 401 17.68 -7.24 -2.04
CA ALA A 401 16.66 -7.40 -1.01
C ALA A 401 16.13 -8.85 -0.89
N ILE A 402 15.96 -9.55 -2.02
CA ILE A 402 15.61 -10.99 -2.05
C ILE A 402 16.70 -11.81 -1.36
N ALA A 403 17.98 -11.60 -1.70
CA ALA A 403 19.10 -12.31 -1.08
C ALA A 403 19.24 -12.02 0.42
N ASP A 404 19.06 -10.77 0.85
CA ASP A 404 19.17 -10.39 2.26
C ASP A 404 18.07 -11.03 3.13
N VAL A 405 16.88 -11.29 2.58
CA VAL A 405 15.84 -12.14 3.20
C VAL A 405 16.27 -13.61 3.23
N LEU A 406 16.57 -14.20 2.07
CA LEU A 406 16.89 -15.63 1.92
C LEU A 406 18.03 -16.12 2.83
N PHE A 407 19.07 -15.30 2.99
CA PHE A 407 20.23 -15.57 3.86
C PHE A 407 20.12 -14.92 5.25
N GLY A 408 18.95 -14.38 5.62
CA GLY A 408 18.64 -13.97 6.99
C GLY A 408 19.42 -12.79 7.53
N LYS A 409 19.95 -11.92 6.66
CA LYS A 409 20.48 -10.60 7.03
C LYS A 409 19.35 -9.63 7.35
N TYR A 410 18.20 -9.80 6.72
CA TYR A 410 16.96 -9.10 7.02
C TYR A 410 15.88 -10.10 7.48
N ASN A 411 15.18 -9.76 8.57
CA ASN A 411 14.04 -10.54 9.04
C ASN A 411 12.75 -9.98 8.42
N PRO A 412 12.03 -10.75 7.56
CA PRO A 412 10.80 -10.28 6.94
C PRO A 412 9.69 -10.04 7.97
N GLY A 413 8.79 -9.12 7.61
CA GLY A 413 7.69 -8.67 8.47
C GLY A 413 6.76 -7.72 7.73
N GLY A 414 6.54 -7.97 6.43
CA GLY A 414 5.42 -7.41 5.69
C GLY A 414 4.11 -8.13 6.03
N ARG A 415 3.01 -7.62 5.48
CA ARG A 415 1.65 -8.13 5.59
C ARG A 415 1.04 -8.06 4.19
N LEU A 416 0.25 -9.05 3.77
CA LEU A 416 -0.43 -9.00 2.47
C LEU A 416 -1.43 -7.81 2.44
N PRO A 417 -1.31 -6.87 1.49
CA PRO A 417 -2.25 -5.75 1.32
C PRO A 417 -3.48 -6.15 0.50
N LEU A 418 -3.55 -7.39 0.02
CA LEU A 418 -4.61 -7.95 -0.80
C LEU A 418 -4.81 -9.42 -0.41
N THR A 419 -6.06 -9.90 -0.42
CA THR A 419 -6.35 -11.33 -0.21
C THR A 419 -5.85 -12.12 -1.42
N TRP A 420 -5.10 -13.19 -1.20
CA TRP A 420 -4.75 -14.14 -2.26
C TRP A 420 -5.87 -15.17 -2.37
N TYR A 421 -6.37 -15.38 -3.58
CA TYR A 421 -7.46 -16.29 -3.89
C TYR A 421 -6.98 -17.48 -4.73
N LYS A 422 -7.71 -18.59 -4.63
CA LYS A 422 -7.64 -19.68 -5.61
C LYS A 422 -8.27 -19.24 -6.93
N ASN A 423 -7.86 -19.85 -8.04
CA ASN A 423 -8.38 -19.54 -9.37
C ASN A 423 -9.91 -19.76 -9.48
N GLU A 424 -10.44 -20.71 -8.73
CA GLU A 424 -11.88 -21.01 -8.57
C GLU A 424 -12.73 -19.82 -8.10
N TYR A 425 -12.13 -18.76 -7.54
CA TYR A 425 -12.85 -17.56 -7.13
C TYR A 425 -13.35 -16.72 -8.32
N ILE A 426 -12.61 -16.73 -9.44
CA ILE A 426 -12.93 -15.92 -10.62
C ILE A 426 -14.25 -16.35 -11.24
N SER A 427 -14.51 -17.66 -11.34
CA SER A 427 -15.77 -18.16 -11.92
C SER A 427 -17.00 -17.89 -11.04
N LYS A 428 -16.82 -17.37 -9.82
CA LYS A 428 -17.90 -16.95 -8.90
C LYS A 428 -18.16 -15.45 -8.91
N ILE A 429 -17.30 -14.65 -9.54
CA ILE A 429 -17.37 -13.18 -9.55
C ILE A 429 -17.18 -12.67 -10.98
N PRO A 430 -18.22 -12.09 -11.60
CA PRO A 430 -18.02 -11.20 -12.74
C PRO A 430 -17.13 -10.04 -12.29
N MET A 431 -15.92 -9.89 -12.85
CA MET A 431 -15.00 -8.82 -12.40
C MET A 431 -15.52 -7.41 -12.69
N THR A 432 -16.48 -7.29 -13.61
CA THR A 432 -17.27 -6.07 -13.86
C THR A 432 -18.37 -5.81 -12.83
N SER A 433 -18.53 -6.66 -11.81
CA SER A 433 -19.45 -6.46 -10.69
C SER A 433 -18.82 -5.60 -9.60
N MET A 434 -19.34 -4.38 -9.46
CA MET A 434 -18.86 -3.40 -8.48
C MET A 434 -19.41 -3.63 -7.07
N ALA A 435 -20.47 -4.44 -6.94
CA ALA A 435 -21.03 -4.83 -5.64
C ALA A 435 -19.98 -5.60 -4.82
N LEU A 436 -19.77 -5.18 -3.58
CA LEU A 436 -18.75 -5.75 -2.70
C LEU A 436 -19.34 -6.81 -1.77
N ARG A 437 -20.64 -6.72 -1.48
CA ARG A 437 -21.39 -7.62 -0.59
C ARG A 437 -21.78 -8.94 -1.28
N PRO A 438 -22.00 -10.04 -0.52
CA PRO A 438 -22.56 -11.26 -1.08
C PRO A 438 -23.99 -11.05 -1.56
N VAL A 439 -24.35 -11.64 -2.70
CA VAL A 439 -25.70 -11.55 -3.28
C VAL A 439 -26.21 -12.98 -3.48
N ALA A 440 -26.85 -13.50 -2.44
CA ALA A 440 -27.05 -14.93 -2.21
C ALA A 440 -27.96 -15.61 -3.25
N ASP A 441 -28.98 -14.92 -3.75
CA ASP A 441 -29.88 -15.38 -4.82
C ASP A 441 -29.14 -15.58 -6.16
N LYS A 442 -28.02 -14.87 -6.36
CA LYS A 442 -27.16 -14.95 -7.55
C LYS A 442 -25.93 -15.84 -7.33
N GLY A 443 -25.78 -16.44 -6.14
CA GLY A 443 -24.58 -17.19 -5.74
C GLY A 443 -23.31 -16.35 -5.62
N TYR A 444 -23.43 -15.02 -5.63
CA TYR A 444 -22.29 -14.11 -5.62
C TYR A 444 -21.68 -14.04 -4.21
N PRO A 445 -20.38 -14.35 -4.03
CA PRO A 445 -19.82 -14.59 -2.70
C PRO A 445 -19.32 -13.31 -1.99
N GLY A 446 -19.30 -12.16 -2.67
CA GLY A 446 -18.72 -10.91 -2.15
C GLY A 446 -17.23 -10.75 -2.45
N ARG A 447 -16.73 -9.50 -2.41
CA ARG A 447 -15.36 -9.09 -2.75
C ARG A 447 -14.60 -8.60 -1.50
N THR A 448 -13.27 -8.80 -1.52
CA THR A 448 -12.33 -8.40 -0.45
C THR A 448 -12.51 -9.14 0.89
N TYR A 449 -11.57 -8.95 1.82
CA TYR A 449 -11.67 -9.48 3.19
C TYR A 449 -12.84 -8.89 4.01
N LYS A 450 -13.40 -7.74 3.59
CA LYS A 450 -14.52 -7.09 4.29
C LYS A 450 -15.81 -7.91 4.18
N PHE A 451 -16.02 -8.61 3.07
CA PHE A 451 -17.30 -9.27 2.76
C PHE A 451 -17.17 -10.75 2.39
N TYR A 452 -15.96 -11.24 2.09
CA TYR A 452 -15.72 -12.64 1.76
C TYR A 452 -14.53 -13.24 2.51
N GLY A 453 -14.81 -14.33 3.24
CA GLY A 453 -13.84 -15.19 3.92
C GLY A 453 -14.05 -16.68 3.61
N GLY A 454 -14.53 -17.00 2.41
CA GLY A 454 -14.88 -18.36 2.01
C GLY A 454 -13.68 -19.25 1.60
N PRO A 455 -13.95 -20.50 1.18
CA PRO A 455 -12.92 -21.52 0.99
C PRO A 455 -12.01 -21.31 -0.23
N GLU A 456 -12.23 -20.27 -1.06
CA GLU A 456 -11.29 -19.85 -2.10
C GLU A 456 -10.27 -18.82 -1.61
N VAL A 457 -10.33 -18.35 -0.36
CA VAL A 457 -9.20 -17.63 0.26
C VAL A 457 -8.02 -18.60 0.39
N LEU A 458 -6.91 -18.28 -0.28
CA LEU A 458 -5.65 -19.02 -0.21
C LEU A 458 -4.75 -18.46 0.91
N TYR A 459 -4.64 -17.13 0.99
CA TYR A 459 -4.04 -16.41 2.13
C TYR A 459 -4.82 -15.13 2.40
N PRO A 460 -5.25 -14.85 3.66
CA PRO A 460 -6.07 -13.69 3.97
C PRO A 460 -5.29 -12.36 3.83
N PHE A 461 -6.04 -11.27 3.63
CA PHE A 461 -5.52 -9.92 3.85
C PHE A 461 -4.91 -9.82 5.25
N GLY A 462 -3.68 -9.29 5.35
CA GLY A 462 -2.93 -9.26 6.61
C GLY A 462 -2.11 -10.51 6.93
N HIS A 463 -2.16 -11.57 6.11
CA HIS A 463 -1.24 -12.71 6.28
C HIS A 463 0.23 -12.26 6.17
N GLY A 464 1.12 -12.95 6.87
CA GLY A 464 2.56 -12.65 6.83
C GLY A 464 3.33 -13.27 7.99
N LEU A 465 4.40 -13.98 7.64
CA LEU A 465 5.31 -14.65 8.57
C LEU A 465 6.61 -13.84 8.77
N SER A 466 7.44 -14.33 9.69
CA SER A 466 8.72 -13.74 10.08
C SER A 466 9.66 -14.84 10.59
N TYR A 467 10.95 -14.54 10.76
CA TYR A 467 11.92 -15.42 11.42
C TYR A 467 11.89 -15.29 12.96
N SER A 468 11.06 -14.38 13.48
CA SER A 468 10.68 -14.25 14.88
C SER A 468 9.23 -14.64 15.12
N ASN A 469 8.94 -15.20 16.29
CA ASN A 469 7.59 -15.60 16.69
C ASN A 469 7.00 -14.52 17.63
N LEU A 470 5.79 -14.02 17.36
CA LEU A 470 5.12 -13.04 18.21
C LEU A 470 3.94 -13.65 18.97
N SER A 471 3.80 -13.25 20.24
CA SER A 471 2.59 -13.40 21.03
C SER A 471 2.05 -12.01 21.41
N TYR A 472 0.73 -11.82 21.33
CA TYR A 472 0.04 -10.60 21.77
C TYR A 472 -0.66 -10.83 23.10
N ALA A 473 -0.71 -9.79 23.93
CA ALA A 473 -1.58 -9.70 25.09
C ALA A 473 -2.17 -8.29 25.21
N SER A 474 -3.31 -8.15 25.88
CA SER A 474 -3.93 -6.86 26.21
C SER A 474 -4.34 -6.87 27.67
N ASP A 475 -4.05 -5.78 28.37
CA ASP A 475 -4.47 -5.57 29.76
C ASP A 475 -5.93 -5.06 29.83
N THR A 476 -6.60 -4.92 28.68
CA THR A 476 -7.93 -4.28 28.55
C THR A 476 -9.05 -5.31 28.48
N THR A 477 -9.93 -5.33 29.49
CA THR A 477 -11.16 -6.14 29.49
C THR A 477 -12.37 -5.29 29.88
N GLY A 478 -13.46 -5.38 29.12
CA GLY A 478 -14.79 -4.89 29.56
C GLY A 478 -15.04 -3.38 29.49
N ALA A 479 -14.17 -2.60 28.83
CA ALA A 479 -14.46 -1.19 28.56
C ALA A 479 -15.65 -1.05 27.60
N SER A 480 -16.64 -0.22 27.95
CA SER A 480 -17.78 0.14 27.09
C SER A 480 -17.77 1.63 26.83
N VAL A 481 -18.09 2.06 25.60
CA VAL A 481 -18.29 3.47 25.28
C VAL A 481 -19.79 3.77 25.26
N THR A 482 -20.17 4.88 25.89
CA THR A 482 -21.46 5.52 25.67
C THR A 482 -21.26 6.65 24.65
N ALA A 483 -21.86 6.52 23.48
CA ALA A 483 -22.11 7.64 22.57
C ALA A 483 -23.32 8.42 23.08
N ARG A 484 -23.22 9.75 23.21
CA ARG A 484 -24.33 10.59 23.68
C ARG A 484 -24.93 11.42 22.55
N VAL A 485 -26.22 11.23 22.30
CA VAL A 485 -26.95 11.91 21.22
C VAL A 485 -27.91 12.95 21.77
N ALA A 486 -27.80 14.19 21.26
CA ALA A 486 -28.53 15.35 21.77
C ALA A 486 -29.98 15.47 21.25
N ALA A 487 -30.34 14.71 20.22
CA ALA A 487 -31.67 14.69 19.63
C ALA A 487 -32.00 13.29 19.09
N TRP A 488 -33.29 12.95 19.03
CA TRP A 488 -33.76 11.68 18.44
C TRP A 488 -33.43 11.59 16.94
N GLU A 489 -33.28 12.72 16.26
CA GLU A 489 -32.90 12.82 14.84
C GLU A 489 -31.48 12.28 14.55
N SER A 490 -30.61 12.21 15.58
CA SER A 490 -29.29 11.56 15.48
C SER A 490 -29.39 10.03 15.53
N CYS A 491 -30.52 9.45 15.95
CA CYS A 491 -30.74 8.01 15.96
C CYS A 491 -31.23 7.52 14.59
N LYS A 492 -30.48 6.60 14.00
CA LYS A 492 -30.84 5.92 12.75
C LYS A 492 -31.38 4.53 13.04
N GLN A 493 -32.37 4.12 12.27
CA GLN A 493 -32.71 2.70 12.14
C GLN A 493 -31.57 1.99 11.41
N LEU A 494 -31.46 0.67 11.62
CA LEU A 494 -30.42 -0.16 11.03
C LEU A 494 -31.00 -1.56 10.81
N THR A 495 -30.78 -2.13 9.62
CA THR A 495 -31.21 -3.49 9.28
C THR A 495 -30.51 -4.49 10.20
N ARG A 496 -31.30 -5.33 10.88
CA ARG A 496 -30.83 -6.30 11.88
C ARG A 496 -31.44 -7.67 11.59
N LYS A 497 -30.69 -8.73 11.91
CA LYS A 497 -31.05 -10.11 11.60
C LYS A 497 -32.36 -10.52 12.25
N LEU A 498 -33.13 -11.34 11.55
CA LEU A 498 -34.46 -11.80 11.96
C LEU A 498 -34.41 -12.46 13.35
N GLY A 499 -35.33 -12.07 14.24
CA GLY A 499 -35.41 -12.59 15.61
C GLY A 499 -34.52 -11.88 16.63
N THR A 500 -33.73 -10.87 16.23
CA THR A 500 -33.00 -10.02 17.19
C THR A 500 -33.95 -9.03 17.89
N ALA A 501 -33.62 -8.65 19.13
CA ALA A 501 -34.43 -7.71 19.90
C ALA A 501 -34.31 -6.27 19.35
N PRO A 502 -35.41 -5.50 19.32
CA PRO A 502 -35.38 -4.10 18.90
C PRO A 502 -34.62 -3.24 19.90
N LEU A 503 -33.89 -2.24 19.40
CA LEU A 503 -33.19 -1.24 20.21
C LEU A 503 -33.87 0.12 20.05
N ALA A 504 -33.95 0.91 21.14
CA ALA A 504 -34.54 2.25 21.10
C ALA A 504 -33.79 3.19 20.15
N CYS A 505 -32.46 3.05 20.06
CA CYS A 505 -31.59 3.68 19.09
C CYS A 505 -30.67 2.59 18.49
N PRO A 506 -30.94 2.09 17.26
CA PRO A 506 -30.13 1.05 16.64
C PRO A 506 -28.73 1.50 16.21
N ALA A 507 -28.57 2.76 15.81
CA ALA A 507 -27.28 3.36 15.44
C ALA A 507 -27.27 4.89 15.61
N VAL A 508 -26.09 5.50 15.78
CA VAL A 508 -25.90 6.96 15.70
C VAL A 508 -25.49 7.37 14.30
N ASN A 509 -26.11 8.41 13.73
CA ASN A 509 -25.62 9.06 12.52
C ASN A 509 -24.29 9.79 12.79
N VAL A 510 -23.21 9.43 12.08
CA VAL A 510 -21.91 10.13 12.23
C VAL A 510 -22.03 11.60 11.81
N ALA A 511 -22.83 11.88 10.77
CA ALA A 511 -23.13 13.26 10.38
C ALA A 511 -24.02 13.94 11.44
N GLY A 512 -23.42 14.89 12.17
CA GLY A 512 -24.08 15.67 13.23
C GLY A 512 -23.80 15.22 14.66
N HIS A 513 -23.13 14.09 14.89
CA HIS A 513 -22.82 13.61 16.24
C HIS A 513 -21.68 14.39 16.92
N GLY A 514 -20.71 14.90 16.15
CA GLY A 514 -19.51 15.57 16.68
C GLY A 514 -18.35 14.62 17.04
N CYS A 515 -18.65 13.34 17.32
CA CYS A 515 -17.67 12.24 17.29
C CYS A 515 -16.40 12.47 18.10
N GLN A 516 -16.55 12.78 19.39
CA GLN A 516 -15.45 13.04 20.32
C GLN A 516 -15.10 11.79 21.17
N GLU A 517 -15.89 10.73 21.04
CA GLU A 517 -15.74 9.46 21.74
C GLU A 517 -14.53 8.66 21.23
N GLU A 518 -13.69 8.19 22.16
CA GLU A 518 -12.51 7.38 21.85
C GLU A 518 -12.42 6.11 22.69
N VAL A 519 -11.88 5.06 22.09
CA VAL A 519 -11.48 3.80 22.73
C VAL A 519 -9.95 3.75 22.79
N SER A 520 -9.37 3.65 23.99
CA SER A 520 -7.92 3.44 24.17
C SER A 520 -7.61 2.09 24.80
N PHE A 521 -6.56 1.42 24.30
CA PHE A 521 -6.02 0.18 24.86
C PHE A 521 -4.51 0.09 24.58
N SER A 522 -3.81 -0.76 25.33
CA SER A 522 -2.39 -1.07 25.06
C SER A 522 -2.20 -2.56 24.80
N LEU A 523 -1.42 -2.87 23.77
CA LEU A 523 -1.04 -4.23 23.41
C LEU A 523 0.40 -4.51 23.83
N THR A 524 0.60 -5.52 24.67
CA THR A 524 1.94 -6.10 24.88
C THR A 524 2.25 -7.00 23.69
N VAL A 525 3.24 -6.59 22.89
CA VAL A 525 3.77 -7.36 21.76
C VAL A 525 5.09 -8.01 22.20
N ALA A 526 5.09 -9.33 22.39
CA ALA A 526 6.25 -10.07 22.89
C ALA A 526 6.84 -11.00 21.83
N ASN A 527 8.15 -10.87 21.57
CA ASN A 527 8.90 -11.71 20.65
C ASN A 527 9.43 -12.94 21.40
N ARG A 528 8.86 -14.10 21.09
CA ARG A 528 9.24 -15.42 21.62
C ARG A 528 10.26 -16.14 20.73
N GLY A 529 10.69 -15.52 19.63
CA GLY A 529 11.72 -16.03 18.74
C GLY A 529 13.15 -15.68 19.18
N SER A 530 14.12 -16.36 18.57
CA SER A 530 15.56 -16.20 18.80
C SER A 530 16.23 -15.14 17.91
N ARG A 531 15.44 -14.33 17.19
CA ARG A 531 15.89 -13.25 16.30
C ARG A 531 15.10 -11.98 16.55
N ASP A 532 15.74 -10.83 16.40
CA ASP A 532 15.08 -9.53 16.40
C ASP A 532 14.14 -9.40 15.19
N GLY A 533 12.98 -8.75 15.37
CA GLY A 533 11.96 -8.64 14.33
C GLY A 533 11.30 -7.27 14.23
N THR A 534 10.98 -6.85 13.01
CA THR A 534 10.14 -5.67 12.74
C THR A 534 8.80 -6.12 12.16
N HIS A 535 7.76 -6.08 12.98
CA HIS A 535 6.45 -6.61 12.64
C HIS A 535 5.44 -5.48 12.39
N VAL A 536 4.38 -5.76 11.62
CA VAL A 536 3.20 -4.90 11.58
C VAL A 536 2.10 -5.54 12.40
N VAL A 537 1.66 -4.83 13.43
CA VAL A 537 0.43 -5.08 14.17
C VAL A 537 -0.72 -4.50 13.36
N LEU A 538 -1.73 -5.31 13.07
CA LEU A 538 -2.97 -4.91 12.41
C LEU A 538 -4.08 -4.94 13.47
N VAL A 539 -4.95 -3.94 13.45
CA VAL A 539 -6.10 -3.82 14.36
C VAL A 539 -7.35 -3.66 13.51
N TYR A 540 -8.30 -4.57 13.70
CA TYR A 540 -9.58 -4.58 13.01
C TYR A 540 -10.73 -4.38 14.00
N THR A 541 -11.86 -3.87 13.51
CA THR A 541 -13.16 -3.96 14.19
C THR A 541 -14.08 -4.93 13.47
N VAL A 542 -14.96 -5.54 14.25
CA VAL A 542 -16.11 -6.36 13.83
C VAL A 542 -17.36 -5.67 14.39
N PRO A 543 -18.34 -5.29 13.54
CA PRO A 543 -19.62 -4.74 14.00
C PRO A 543 -20.41 -5.73 14.87
N PRO A 544 -21.46 -5.28 15.60
CA PRO A 544 -22.28 -6.18 16.39
C PRO A 544 -22.94 -7.25 15.54
N ALA A 545 -22.89 -8.50 15.99
CA ALA A 545 -23.28 -9.67 15.21
C ALA A 545 -24.77 -9.68 14.79
N GLU A 546 -25.62 -8.90 15.47
CA GLU A 546 -27.03 -8.71 15.17
C GLU A 546 -27.29 -7.80 13.96
N VAL A 547 -26.34 -6.95 13.57
CA VAL A 547 -26.45 -6.10 12.37
C VAL A 547 -26.45 -7.01 11.15
N ASP A 548 -27.37 -6.75 10.22
CA ASP A 548 -27.42 -7.49 8.96
C ASP A 548 -26.58 -6.84 7.88
N ASP A 549 -26.05 -7.65 6.96
CA ASP A 549 -25.17 -7.21 5.86
C ASP A 549 -24.03 -6.24 6.30
N ALA A 550 -23.50 -6.52 7.49
CA ALA A 550 -22.34 -5.84 8.05
C ALA A 550 -21.03 -6.49 7.54
N PRO A 551 -19.95 -5.70 7.36
CA PRO A 551 -18.62 -6.24 7.08
C PRO A 551 -18.18 -7.28 8.13
N LEU A 552 -17.54 -8.36 7.66
CA LEU A 552 -16.95 -9.43 8.47
C LEU A 552 -15.89 -8.89 9.44
N LYS A 553 -15.02 -7.99 8.94
CA LYS A 553 -14.10 -7.15 9.71
C LYS A 553 -13.60 -5.99 8.85
N GLN A 554 -13.23 -4.87 9.47
CA GLN A 554 -12.63 -3.69 8.83
C GLN A 554 -11.30 -3.36 9.51
N LEU A 555 -10.23 -3.07 8.75
CA LEU A 555 -8.96 -2.60 9.31
C LEU A 555 -9.09 -1.12 9.73
N VAL A 556 -8.87 -0.83 11.02
CA VAL A 556 -9.04 0.53 11.58
C VAL A 556 -7.74 1.20 12.01
N ALA A 557 -6.72 0.41 12.33
CA ALA A 557 -5.39 0.91 12.65
C ALA A 557 -4.33 -0.13 12.34
N PHE A 558 -3.09 0.33 12.12
CA PHE A 558 -1.92 -0.54 12.06
C PHE A 558 -0.69 0.19 12.58
N ARG A 559 0.28 -0.56 13.11
CA ARG A 559 1.53 0.01 13.61
C ARG A 559 2.69 -0.93 13.33
N ARG A 560 3.76 -0.42 12.72
CA ARG A 560 5.02 -1.14 12.55
C ARG A 560 5.87 -0.97 13.81
N VAL A 561 6.30 -2.08 14.40
CA VAL A 561 6.95 -2.15 15.72
C VAL A 561 8.18 -3.06 15.64
N PHE A 562 9.29 -2.62 16.22
CA PHE A 562 10.50 -3.43 16.39
C PHE A 562 10.50 -4.09 17.77
N VAL A 563 10.80 -5.38 17.83
CA VAL A 563 10.85 -6.16 19.08
C VAL A 563 12.09 -7.06 19.09
N PRO A 564 13.08 -6.81 19.96
CA PRO A 564 14.26 -7.68 20.10
C PRO A 564 13.90 -9.12 20.49
N ALA A 565 14.80 -10.07 20.22
CA ALA A 565 14.64 -11.47 20.60
C ALA A 565 14.39 -11.61 22.12
N GLY A 566 13.36 -12.38 22.51
CA GLY A 566 12.96 -12.58 23.91
C GLY A 566 12.32 -11.38 24.61
N ALA A 567 12.27 -10.20 23.99
CA ALA A 567 11.76 -8.98 24.59
C ALA A 567 10.25 -8.78 24.36
N ALA A 568 9.66 -7.84 25.10
CA ALA A 568 8.29 -7.38 24.90
C ALA A 568 8.21 -5.85 24.95
N VAL A 569 7.27 -5.29 24.20
CA VAL A 569 7.01 -3.83 24.15
C VAL A 569 5.51 -3.56 24.27
N GLN A 570 5.14 -2.52 25.02
CA GLN A 570 3.76 -2.02 25.06
C GLN A 570 3.52 -1.10 23.86
N VAL A 571 2.37 -1.28 23.21
CA VAL A 571 1.99 -0.58 21.98
C VAL A 571 0.59 0.01 22.19
N PRO A 572 0.49 1.31 22.55
CA PRO A 572 -0.80 1.96 22.74
C PRO A 572 -1.49 2.22 21.39
N PHE A 573 -2.81 2.09 21.42
CA PHE A 573 -3.75 2.46 20.36
C PHE A 573 -4.89 3.30 20.96
N THR A 574 -5.30 4.32 20.22
CA THR A 574 -6.47 5.15 20.49
C THR A 574 -7.28 5.20 19.21
N LEU A 575 -8.57 4.85 19.29
CA LEU A 575 -9.49 4.72 18.17
C LEU A 575 -10.69 5.65 18.39
N ASN A 576 -10.83 6.67 17.55
CA ASN A 576 -12.04 7.47 17.50
C ASN A 576 -13.23 6.60 17.05
N VAL A 577 -14.34 6.65 17.79
CA VAL A 577 -15.44 5.70 17.62
C VAL A 577 -16.13 5.85 16.25
N CYS A 578 -16.32 7.08 15.77
CA CYS A 578 -16.89 7.30 14.43
C CYS A 578 -15.93 6.95 13.29
N LYS A 579 -14.60 7.03 13.48
CA LYS A 579 -13.63 6.58 12.45
C LYS A 579 -13.41 5.05 12.46
N ALA A 580 -13.62 4.35 13.57
CA ALA A 580 -13.26 2.93 13.73
C ALA A 580 -14.43 1.94 13.89
N PHE A 581 -15.59 2.37 14.41
CA PHE A 581 -16.75 1.49 14.67
C PHE A 581 -17.97 1.84 13.80
N ALA A 582 -17.84 2.81 12.89
CA ALA A 582 -18.89 3.14 11.94
C ALA A 582 -18.90 2.20 10.72
N ILE A 583 -20.10 1.90 10.24
CA ILE A 583 -20.37 1.24 8.96
C ILE A 583 -21.17 2.19 8.06
N VAL A 584 -21.25 1.90 6.76
CA VAL A 584 -22.23 2.53 5.88
C VAL A 584 -23.44 1.60 5.77
N GLU A 585 -24.62 2.10 6.13
CA GLU A 585 -25.86 1.33 6.08
C GLU A 585 -26.56 1.40 4.71
N GLU A 586 -27.70 0.74 4.57
CA GLU A 586 -28.42 0.50 3.32
C GLU A 586 -28.79 1.81 2.58
N THR A 587 -29.20 2.84 3.31
CA THR A 587 -29.50 4.19 2.76
C THR A 587 -28.28 5.12 2.69
N ALA A 588 -27.08 4.53 2.64
CA ALA A 588 -25.78 5.19 2.45
C ALA A 588 -25.34 6.15 3.58
N TYR A 589 -26.01 6.19 4.74
CA TYR A 589 -25.51 6.95 5.89
C TYR A 589 -24.33 6.21 6.55
N THR A 590 -23.29 6.97 6.93
CA THR A 590 -22.25 6.46 7.83
C THR A 590 -22.78 6.50 9.27
N VAL A 591 -22.90 5.34 9.92
CA VAL A 591 -23.53 5.18 11.23
C VAL A 591 -22.70 4.31 12.17
N VAL A 592 -22.70 4.62 13.47
CA VAL A 592 -22.09 3.77 14.52
C VAL A 592 -23.18 2.87 15.11
N PRO A 593 -23.11 1.52 14.94
CA PRO A 593 -24.13 0.61 15.47
C PRO A 593 -24.13 0.49 16.99
N SER A 594 -25.32 0.32 17.57
CA SER A 594 -25.54 -0.04 18.97
C SER A 594 -25.46 -1.55 19.15
N GLY A 595 -24.63 -2.00 20.10
CA GLY A 595 -24.40 -3.42 20.37
C GLY A 595 -22.98 -3.73 20.85
N VAL A 596 -22.56 -4.99 20.72
CA VAL A 596 -21.22 -5.44 21.14
C VAL A 596 -20.32 -5.61 19.91
N SER A 597 -19.56 -4.57 19.61
CA SER A 597 -18.49 -4.63 18.61
C SER A 597 -17.26 -5.34 19.18
N THR A 598 -16.44 -5.96 18.33
CA THR A 598 -15.21 -6.65 18.76
C THR A 598 -13.99 -6.10 18.05
N VAL A 599 -12.90 -5.87 18.78
CA VAL A 599 -11.59 -5.55 18.21
C VAL A 599 -10.79 -6.85 18.06
N LEU A 600 -10.16 -7.02 16.89
CA LEU A 600 -9.28 -8.14 16.56
C LEU A 600 -7.86 -7.63 16.31
N VAL A 601 -6.85 -8.39 16.76
CA VAL A 601 -5.43 -8.05 16.60
C VAL A 601 -4.72 -9.11 15.76
N GLY A 602 -4.09 -8.67 14.68
CA GLY A 602 -3.43 -9.55 13.72
C GLY A 602 -4.44 -10.48 13.03
N ASP A 603 -4.01 -11.69 12.72
CA ASP A 603 -4.87 -12.73 12.16
C ASP A 603 -5.60 -13.46 13.31
N GLU A 604 -6.52 -12.73 13.97
CA GLU A 604 -7.36 -13.18 15.09
C GLU A 604 -6.62 -13.74 16.33
N ALA A 605 -5.31 -13.50 16.42
CA ALA A 605 -4.43 -13.97 17.49
C ALA A 605 -4.74 -13.38 18.89
N LEU A 606 -5.57 -12.33 18.95
CA LEU A 606 -6.15 -11.78 20.18
C LEU A 606 -7.43 -11.02 19.81
N SER A 607 -8.47 -11.15 20.62
CA SER A 607 -9.76 -10.44 20.47
C SER A 607 -10.29 -9.93 21.80
N PHE A 608 -11.00 -8.79 21.79
CA PHE A 608 -11.66 -8.22 22.95
C PHE A 608 -12.83 -7.32 22.54
N SER A 609 -13.93 -7.37 23.30
CA SER A 609 -15.20 -6.73 22.93
C SER A 609 -15.40 -5.38 23.60
N PHE A 610 -15.94 -4.42 22.84
CA PHE A 610 -16.35 -3.09 23.29
C PHE A 610 -17.86 -2.92 23.06
N PRO A 611 -18.68 -2.97 24.12
CA PRO A 611 -20.07 -2.57 24.02
C PRO A 611 -20.17 -1.08 23.67
N VAL A 612 -20.76 -0.77 22.53
CA VAL A 612 -21.17 0.58 22.14
C VAL A 612 -22.61 0.76 22.59
N LYS A 613 -22.81 1.62 23.59
CA LYS A 613 -24.11 2.05 24.09
C LYS A 613 -24.46 3.39 23.48
N ILE A 614 -25.73 3.63 23.20
CA ILE A 614 -26.23 4.95 22.82
C ILE A 614 -27.14 5.44 23.94
N GLU A 615 -26.78 6.57 24.55
CA GLU A 615 -27.63 7.29 25.51
C GLU A 615 -28.19 8.54 24.82
N LEU A 616 -29.51 8.70 24.87
CA LEU A 616 -30.16 9.96 24.53
C LEU A 616 -29.96 10.93 25.70
N ALA A 617 -29.50 12.15 25.39
CA ALA A 617 -29.59 13.25 26.33
C ALA A 617 -31.07 13.64 26.54
N VAL A 618 -31.42 13.96 27.77
CA VAL A 618 -32.77 14.36 28.23
C VAL A 618 -32.74 15.82 28.65
#